data_AF-A0AA88IZE9-F1
#
_entry.id   AF-A0AA88IZE9-F1
#
_cell.length_a   1.000
_cell.length_b   1.000
_cell.length_c   1.000
_cell.angle_alpha   90.00
_cell.angle_beta   90.00
_cell.angle_gamma   90.00
#
_symmetry.space_group_name_H-M   'P 1'
#
loop_
_entity.id
_entity.type
_entity.pdbx_description
1 polymer ?
#
loop_
_entity_poly.entity_id
_entity_poly.type
_entity_poly.pdbx_seq_one_letter_code
_entity_poly.pdbx_strand_id
1 'polypeptide(L)'
;MAASGLKSILAAAVTRGVTEARARIFGHVLNPTGQRTAHKILRKKLIGEKVAQWYPDDLMREDPQLFARKEQLRLSKLEMLKRRGKGPPKKGQGKRAKKRNK
;
A
#
# COMPACT_ATOMS: atom_id res chain seq x y z
N MET A 1 41.26 -16.47 -46.42
CA MET A 1 41.07 -15.69 -45.17
C MET A 1 39.87 -14.72 -45.19
N ALA A 2 39.27 -14.35 -46.33
CA ALA A 2 38.14 -13.40 -46.37
C ALA A 2 36.74 -14.01 -46.12
N ALA A 3 36.53 -15.31 -46.40
CA ALA A 3 35.22 -15.96 -46.33
C ALA A 3 34.68 -16.19 -44.90
N SER A 4 35.54 -16.17 -43.89
CA SER A 4 35.15 -16.34 -42.47
C SER A 4 34.45 -15.10 -41.90
N GLY A 5 34.83 -13.90 -42.35
CA GLY A 5 34.22 -12.63 -41.90
C GLY A 5 32.80 -12.41 -42.42
N LEU A 6 32.50 -12.81 -43.66
CA LEU A 6 31.14 -12.71 -44.20
C LEU A 6 30.18 -13.67 -43.48
N LYS A 7 30.63 -14.88 -43.16
CA LYS A 7 29.83 -15.86 -42.40
C LYS A 7 29.50 -15.37 -41.00
N SER A 8 30.44 -14.72 -40.30
CA SER A 8 30.20 -14.19 -38.96
C SER A 8 29.24 -13.00 -38.96
N ILE A 9 29.33 -12.10 -39.95
CA ILE A 9 28.41 -10.98 -40.11
C ILE A 9 26.99 -11.48 -40.40
N LEU A 10 26.84 -12.47 -41.29
CA LEU A 10 25.53 -13.07 -41.59
C LEU A 10 24.93 -13.75 -40.36
N ALA A 11 25.72 -14.51 -39.61
CA ALA A 11 25.27 -15.14 -38.37
C ALA A 11 24.83 -14.10 -37.32
N ALA A 12 25.56 -12.99 -37.18
CA ALA A 12 25.19 -11.89 -36.29
C ALA A 12 23.88 -11.20 -36.73
N ALA A 13 23.66 -11.01 -38.04
CA ALA A 13 22.42 -10.45 -38.56
C ALA A 13 21.22 -11.38 -38.32
N VAL A 14 21.37 -12.68 -38.56
CA VAL A 14 20.31 -13.68 -38.33
C VAL A 14 19.91 -13.73 -36.87
N THR A 15 20.90 -13.79 -35.95
CA THR A 15 20.62 -13.81 -34.51
C THR A 15 19.90 -12.56 -34.04
N ARG A 16 20.30 -11.38 -34.53
CA ARG A 16 19.58 -10.11 -34.26
C ARG A 16 18.14 -10.17 -34.78
N GLY A 17 17.93 -10.56 -36.03
CA GLY A 17 16.59 -10.68 -36.62
C GLY A 17 15.67 -11.63 -35.85
N VAL A 18 16.19 -12.77 -35.41
CA VAL A 18 15.43 -13.73 -34.57
C VAL A 18 15.07 -13.11 -33.21
N THR A 19 16.00 -12.39 -32.57
CA THR A 19 15.71 -11.73 -31.29
C THR A 19 14.67 -10.62 -31.43
N GLU A 20 14.69 -9.88 -32.54
CA GLU A 20 13.71 -8.85 -32.87
C GLU A 20 12.33 -9.47 -33.14
N ALA A 21 12.26 -10.53 -33.95
CA ALA A 21 11.02 -11.24 -34.23
C ALA A 21 10.39 -11.79 -32.93
N ARG A 22 11.20 -12.43 -32.08
CA ARG A 22 10.77 -12.91 -30.75
C ARG A 22 10.21 -11.76 -29.91
N ALA A 23 10.91 -10.64 -29.85
CA ALA A 23 10.48 -9.50 -29.05
C ALA A 23 9.15 -8.91 -29.53
N ARG A 24 8.94 -8.84 -30.85
CA ARG A 24 7.67 -8.40 -31.46
C ARG A 24 6.53 -9.36 -31.17
N ILE A 25 6.75 -10.68 -31.29
CA ILE A 25 5.73 -11.70 -31.06
C ILE A 25 5.26 -11.70 -29.60
N PHE A 26 6.18 -11.60 -28.64
CA PHE A 26 5.87 -11.73 -27.21
C PHE A 26 5.79 -10.39 -26.46
N GLY A 27 5.82 -9.25 -27.17
CA GLY A 27 5.76 -7.92 -26.57
C GLY A 27 6.93 -7.60 -25.63
N HIS A 28 8.13 -8.15 -25.89
CA HIS A 28 9.32 -7.81 -25.12
C HIS A 28 9.98 -6.53 -25.67
N VAL A 29 10.49 -5.69 -24.76
CA VAL A 29 11.27 -4.50 -25.14
C VAL A 29 12.75 -4.87 -25.25
N LEU A 30 13.35 -4.65 -26.41
CA LEU A 30 14.78 -4.81 -26.66
C LEU A 30 15.55 -3.52 -26.34
N ASN A 31 16.77 -3.66 -25.84
CA ASN A 31 17.68 -2.54 -25.55
C ASN A 31 19.07 -2.79 -26.17
N PRO A 32 19.24 -2.51 -27.47
CA PRO A 32 20.50 -2.77 -28.17
C PRO A 32 21.63 -1.86 -27.71
N THR A 33 21.33 -0.67 -27.17
CA THR A 33 22.34 0.29 -26.67
C THR A 33 22.79 -0.01 -25.24
N GLY A 34 22.07 -0.89 -24.52
CA GLY A 34 22.40 -1.25 -23.13
C GLY A 34 22.23 -0.11 -22.11
N GLN A 35 21.69 1.03 -22.51
CA GLN A 35 21.52 2.19 -21.63
C GLN A 35 20.43 1.94 -20.60
N ARG A 36 20.48 2.62 -19.45
CA ARG A 36 19.45 2.49 -18.42
C ARG A 36 18.12 3.03 -18.93
N THR A 37 17.09 2.20 -18.93
CA THR A 37 15.72 2.58 -19.30
C THR A 37 14.77 2.47 -18.09
N ALA A 38 13.63 3.16 -18.15
CA ALA A 38 12.61 3.12 -17.10
C ALA A 38 11.85 1.77 -17.02
N HIS A 39 12.16 0.80 -17.88
CA HIS A 39 11.44 -0.46 -18.00
C HIS A 39 11.42 -1.27 -16.69
N LYS A 40 12.48 -1.18 -15.86
CA LYS A 40 12.51 -1.80 -14.53
C LYS A 40 11.49 -1.20 -13.57
N ILE A 41 11.24 0.11 -13.67
CA ILE A 41 10.30 0.83 -12.80
C ILE A 41 8.87 0.52 -13.26
N LEU A 42 8.61 0.61 -14.56
CA LEU A 42 7.27 0.39 -15.14
C LEU A 42 6.79 -1.06 -15.03
N ARG A 43 7.69 -2.06 -15.01
CA ARG A 43 7.33 -3.46 -14.79
C ARG A 43 6.96 -3.79 -13.34
N LYS A 44 7.22 -2.90 -12.38
CA LYS A 44 6.80 -3.13 -11.00
C LYS A 44 5.29 -3.06 -10.95
N LYS A 45 4.66 -4.07 -10.36
CA LYS A 45 3.23 -4.04 -10.08
C LYS A 45 2.93 -2.87 -9.14
N LEU A 46 1.86 -2.14 -9.40
CA LEU A 46 1.39 -1.11 -8.48
C LEU A 46 0.98 -1.77 -7.17
N ILE A 47 1.48 -1.25 -6.04
CA ILE A 47 1.21 -1.78 -4.70
C ILE A 47 0.28 -0.88 -3.87
N GLY A 48 -0.18 0.24 -4.44
CA GLY A 48 -0.93 1.27 -3.70
C GLY A 48 -2.18 0.73 -2.99
N GLU A 49 -3.02 -0.01 -3.70
CA GLU A 49 -4.24 -0.61 -3.14
C GLU A 49 -3.92 -1.60 -2.01
N LYS A 50 -2.92 -2.47 -2.21
CA LYS A 50 -2.49 -3.43 -1.18
C LYS A 50 -1.97 -2.74 0.09
N VAL A 51 -1.30 -1.61 -0.07
CA VAL A 51 -0.80 -0.81 1.05
C VAL A 51 -1.95 -0.05 1.73
N ALA A 52 -2.91 0.46 0.96
CA ALA A 52 -4.09 1.14 1.50
C ALA A 52 -4.99 0.18 2.29
N GLN A 53 -5.15 -1.05 1.83
CA GLN A 53 -5.93 -2.12 2.48
C GLN A 53 -5.18 -2.81 3.62
N TRP A 54 -4.23 -2.12 4.27
CA TRP A 54 -3.44 -2.70 5.35
C TRP A 54 -4.30 -3.13 6.55
N TYR A 55 -5.30 -2.34 6.90
CA TYR A 55 -6.27 -2.67 7.93
C TYR A 55 -7.55 -3.22 7.30
N PRO A 56 -8.12 -4.33 7.81
CA PRO A 56 -9.39 -4.85 7.33
C PRO A 56 -10.55 -3.91 7.71
N ASP A 57 -11.64 -4.02 6.97
CA ASP A 57 -12.87 -3.28 7.26
C ASP A 57 -13.45 -3.70 8.61
N ASP A 58 -13.94 -2.71 9.37
CA ASP A 58 -14.54 -2.96 10.69
C ASP A 58 -15.97 -3.49 10.54
N LEU A 59 -16.10 -4.81 10.52
CA LEU A 59 -17.37 -5.53 10.47
C LEU A 59 -18.32 -5.13 11.62
N MET A 60 -17.80 -4.61 12.74
CA MET A 60 -18.63 -4.20 13.89
C MET A 60 -19.45 -2.94 13.58
N ARG A 61 -19.08 -2.19 12.55
CA ARG A 61 -19.82 -1.00 12.11
C ARG A 61 -21.00 -1.37 11.21
N GLU A 62 -20.92 -2.51 10.51
CA GLU A 62 -21.95 -3.00 9.59
C GLU A 62 -23.19 -3.51 10.35
N ASP A 63 -23.01 -4.09 11.54
CA ASP A 63 -24.10 -4.62 12.38
C ASP A 63 -24.64 -3.55 13.35
N PRO A 64 -25.82 -2.95 13.11
CA PRO A 64 -26.34 -1.85 13.94
C PRO A 64 -26.60 -2.28 15.39
N GLN A 65 -26.94 -3.55 15.61
CA GLN A 65 -27.21 -4.11 16.94
C GLN A 65 -25.96 -4.23 17.80
N LEU A 66 -24.84 -4.65 17.21
CA LEU A 66 -23.55 -4.79 17.90
C LEU A 66 -22.96 -3.43 18.28
N PHE A 67 -23.05 -2.46 17.36
CA PHE A 67 -22.66 -1.08 17.60
C PHE A 67 -23.49 -0.45 18.73
N ALA A 68 -24.82 -0.55 18.65
CA ALA A 68 -25.73 -0.03 19.67
C ALA A 68 -25.47 -0.64 21.05
N ARG A 69 -25.19 -1.95 21.12
CA ARG A 69 -24.88 -2.65 22.39
C ARG A 69 -23.60 -2.12 23.03
N LYS A 70 -22.51 -1.96 22.26
CA LYS A 70 -21.24 -1.40 22.78
C LYS A 70 -21.46 0.01 23.33
N GLU A 71 -22.20 0.83 22.62
CA GLU A 71 -22.48 2.20 23.03
C GLU A 71 -23.38 2.26 24.28
N GLN A 72 -24.40 1.41 24.36
CA GLN A 72 -25.27 1.31 25.54
C GLN A 72 -24.48 0.89 26.79
N LEU A 73 -23.56 -0.07 26.68
CA LEU A 73 -22.67 -0.47 27.77
C LEU A 73 -21.76 0.68 28.20
N ARG A 74 -21.22 1.44 27.23
CA ARG A 74 -20.38 2.63 27.49
C ARG A 74 -21.16 3.67 28.29
N LEU A 75 -22.40 3.95 27.90
CA LEU A 75 -23.29 4.91 28.57
C LEU A 75 -23.66 4.44 29.98
N SER A 76 -24.07 3.19 30.14
CA SER A 76 -24.41 2.60 31.45
C SER A 76 -23.23 2.66 32.44
N LYS A 77 -22.02 2.30 31.99
CA LYS A 77 -20.80 2.40 32.80
C LYS A 77 -20.52 3.85 33.22
N LEU A 78 -20.67 4.79 32.30
CA LEU A 78 -20.45 6.21 32.56
C LEU A 78 -21.48 6.76 33.57
N GLU A 79 -22.73 6.35 33.47
CA GLU A 79 -23.78 6.69 34.43
C GLU A 79 -23.46 6.14 35.83
N MET A 80 -23.08 4.87 35.94
CA MET A 80 -22.66 4.26 37.20
C MET A 80 -21.49 5.01 37.86
N LEU A 81 -20.50 5.44 37.08
CA LEU A 81 -19.38 6.24 37.56
C LEU A 81 -19.82 7.62 38.05
N LYS A 82 -20.74 8.27 37.33
CA LYS A 82 -21.31 9.57 37.74
C LYS A 82 -22.06 9.46 39.07
N ARG A 83 -22.90 8.42 39.24
CA ARG A 83 -23.63 8.17 40.49
C ARG A 83 -22.70 8.04 41.70
N ARG A 84 -21.52 7.45 41.51
CA ARG A 84 -20.49 7.29 42.57
C ARG A 84 -19.56 8.50 42.73
N GLY A 85 -19.76 9.59 41.98
CA GLY A 85 -18.84 10.74 41.96
C GLY A 85 -17.46 10.44 41.36
N LYS A 86 -17.30 9.29 40.70
CA LYS A 86 -16.05 8.84 40.04
C LYS A 86 -16.05 9.09 38.53
N GLY A 87 -16.98 9.91 38.05
CA GLY A 87 -17.03 10.33 36.66
C GLY A 87 -15.81 11.17 36.29
N PRO A 88 -15.43 11.20 35.00
CA PRO A 88 -14.38 12.09 34.54
C PRO A 88 -14.77 13.55 34.82
N PRO A 89 -13.85 14.39 35.33
CA PRO A 89 -14.14 15.80 35.57
C PRO A 89 -14.38 16.54 34.26
N LYS A 90 -15.04 17.71 34.33
CA LYS A 90 -15.21 18.58 33.17
C LYS A 90 -13.83 18.93 32.59
N LYS A 91 -13.70 18.86 31.26
CA LYS A 91 -12.44 19.16 30.57
C LYS A 91 -11.95 20.57 30.97
N GLY A 92 -10.66 20.69 31.26
CA GLY A 92 -10.06 21.93 31.79
C GLY A 92 -10.24 22.16 33.30
N GLN A 93 -11.10 21.40 33.99
CA GLN A 93 -11.34 21.52 35.44
C GLN A 93 -10.78 20.36 36.24
N GLY A 94 -9.73 19.71 35.72
CA GLY A 94 -9.03 18.65 36.42
C GLY A 94 -8.38 19.13 37.72
N LYS A 95 -8.01 18.19 38.60
CA LYS A 95 -7.39 18.50 39.91
C LYS A 95 -6.17 19.44 39.81
N ARG A 96 -5.38 19.33 38.74
CA ARG A 96 -4.21 20.19 38.48
C ARG A 96 -4.57 21.61 38.06
N ALA A 97 -5.67 21.81 37.32
CA ALA A 97 -6.11 23.14 36.90
C ALA A 97 -6.55 23.99 38.10
N LYS A 98 -7.21 23.38 39.08
CA LYS A 98 -7.59 24.05 40.34
C LYS A 98 -6.39 24.47 41.20
N LYS A 99 -5.24 23.80 41.07
CA LYS A 99 -4.00 24.15 41.79
C LYS A 99 -3.28 25.36 41.20
N ARG A 100 -3.54 25.75 39.94
CA ARG A 100 -2.87 26.90 39.30
C ARG A 100 -3.52 28.25 39.62
N ASN A 101 -4.79 28.23 40.06
CA ASN A 101 -5.54 29.43 40.45
C ASN A 101 -5.46 29.72 41.96
N LYS A 102 -4.64 28.98 42.71
CA LYS A 102 -4.38 29.19 44.14
C LYS A 102 -2.89 29.48 44.29
#